data_AF-Q5W2W8-F1
#
_entry.id   AF-Q5W2W8-F1
#
_cell.length_a   1.000
_cell.length_b   1.000
_cell.length_c   1.000
_cell.angle_alpha   90.00
_cell.angle_beta   90.00
_cell.angle_gamma   90.00
#
_symmetry.space_group_name_H-M   'P 1'
#
loop_
_entity.id
_entity.type
_entity.pdbx_description
1 polymer ?
#
loop_
_entity_poly.entity_id
_entity_poly.type
_entity_poly.pdbx_seq_one_letter_code
_entity_poly.pdbx_strand_id
1 'polypeptide(L)' 'MVLANTNDSTVEEISRKSGIKEEAVYYLLEFLNIAGLVKKENDKYWVDETIRTIAQLLIELPDPNAEN' A
#
# COMPACT_ATOMS: atom_id res chain seq x y z
N MET A 1 -2.09 3.41 4.53
CA MET A 1 -1.85 3.59 3.07
C MET A 1 -1.65 2.24 2.38
N VAL A 2 -2.05 2.06 1.12
CA VAL A 2 -1.93 0.78 0.38
C VAL A 2 -0.47 0.33 0.21
N LEU A 3 0.42 1.21 -0.30
CA LEU A 3 1.81 0.86 -0.59
C LEU A 3 2.61 0.42 0.64
N ALA A 4 2.43 1.10 1.78
CA ALA A 4 3.11 0.74 3.03
C ALA A 4 2.76 -0.69 3.52
N ASN A 5 1.57 -1.18 3.16
CA ASN A 5 1.08 -2.50 3.53
C ASN A 5 1.38 -3.57 2.46
N THR A 6 2.01 -3.21 1.34
CA THR A 6 2.24 -4.10 0.20
C THR A 6 3.62 -4.78 0.33
N ASN A 7 3.68 -5.90 1.04
CA ASN A 7 4.89 -6.73 1.15
C ASN A 7 4.52 -8.19 1.35
N ASP A 8 4.63 -9.01 0.30
CA ASP A 8 4.17 -10.41 0.31
C ASP A 8 2.73 -10.52 0.86
N SER A 9 1.87 -9.58 0.48
CA SER A 9 0.53 -9.43 1.06
C SER A 9 -0.55 -9.54 0.00
N THR A 10 -1.68 -10.15 0.37
CA THR A 10 -2.87 -10.24 -0.47
C THR A 10 -3.70 -8.95 -0.41
N VAL A 11 -4.66 -8.80 -1.33
CA VAL A 11 -5.63 -7.68 -1.31
C VAL A 11 -6.38 -7.61 0.02
N GLU A 12 -6.84 -8.75 0.55
CA GLU A 12 -7.56 -8.84 1.82
C GLU A 12 -6.68 -8.34 2.98
N GLU A 13 -5.42 -8.78 3.04
CA GLU A 13 -4.49 -8.38 4.10
C GLU A 13 -4.20 -6.88 4.04
N ILE A 14 -3.99 -6.34 2.84
CA ILE A 14 -3.74 -4.90 2.61
C ILE A 14 -4.98 -4.09 2.97
N SER A 15 -6.17 -4.55 2.59
CA SER A 15 -7.45 -3.93 2.95
C SER A 15 -7.62 -3.84 4.46
N ARG A 16 -7.46 -4.97 5.16
CA ARG A 16 -7.58 -5.05 6.63
C ARG A 16 -6.61 -4.10 7.35
N LYS A 17 -5.34 -4.05 6.91
CA LYS A 17 -4.33 -3.19 7.55
C LYS A 17 -4.51 -1.70 7.22
N SER A 18 -5.00 -1.38 6.03
CA SER A 18 -5.12 0.01 5.58
C SER A 18 -6.48 0.64 5.91
N GLY A 19 -7.50 -0.16 6.23
CA GLY A 19 -8.88 0.30 6.41
C GLY A 19 -9.58 0.68 5.09
N ILE A 20 -8.97 0.39 3.94
CA ILE A 20 -9.51 0.69 2.61
C ILE A 20 -10.29 -0.52 2.10
N LYS A 21 -11.42 -0.31 1.42
CA LYS A 21 -12.23 -1.38 0.83
C LYS A 21 -11.39 -2.27 -0.11
N GLU A 22 -11.57 -3.59 -0.03
CA GLU A 22 -10.85 -4.57 -0.85
C GLU A 22 -10.90 -4.26 -2.35
N GLU A 23 -12.07 -3.89 -2.87
CA GLU A 23 -12.24 -3.54 -4.29
C GLU A 23 -11.36 -2.35 -4.70
N ALA A 24 -11.26 -1.32 -3.85
CA ALA A 24 -10.42 -0.16 -4.11
C ALA A 24 -8.93 -0.51 -4.01
N VAL A 25 -8.55 -1.38 -3.07
CA VAL A 25 -7.19 -1.92 -2.97
C VAL A 25 -6.82 -2.71 -4.22
N TYR A 26 -7.72 -3.59 -4.68
CA TYR A 26 -7.52 -4.40 -5.88
C TYR A 26 -7.24 -3.53 -7.11
N TYR A 27 -8.15 -2.60 -7.44
CA TYR A 27 -7.98 -1.78 -8.64
C TYR A 27 -6.75 -0.88 -8.57
N LEU A 28 -6.41 -0.36 -7.39
CA LEU A 28 -5.20 0.44 -7.21
C LEU A 28 -3.94 -0.41 -7.41
N LEU A 29 -3.88 -1.61 -6.84
CA LEU A 29 -2.73 -2.51 -7.01
C LEU A 29 -2.57 -2.99 -8.45
N GLU A 30 -3.66 -3.30 -9.15
CA GLU A 30 -3.62 -3.66 -10.58
C GLU A 30 -3.10 -2.49 -11.42
N PHE A 31 -3.57 -1.27 -11.17
CA PHE A 31 -3.06 -0.07 -11.84
C PHE A 31 -1.55 0.13 -11.60
N LEU A 32 -1.10 0.00 -10.36
CA LEU A 32 0.31 0.16 -9.99
C LEU A 32 1.20 -0.96 -10.53
N ASN A 33 0.64 -2.17 -10.68
CA ASN A 33 1.32 -3.30 -11.31
C ASN A 33 1.52 -3.05 -12.81
N ILE A 34 0.49 -2.53 -13.50
CA ILE A 34 0.60 -2.11 -14.91
C ILE A 34 1.65 -1.00 -15.07
N ALA A 35 1.74 -0.08 -14.11
CA ALA A 35 2.73 0.99 -14.10
C ALA A 35 4.16 0.52 -13.74
N GLY A 36 4.34 -0.75 -13.35
CA GLY A 36 5.64 -1.32 -12.97
C GLY A 36 6.14 -0.89 -11.59
N LEU A 37 5.28 -0.33 -10.74
CA LEU A 37 5.63 0.12 -9.38
C LEU A 37 5.39 -0.96 -8.33
N VAL A 38 4.44 -1.86 -8.59
CA VAL A 38 4.12 -3.02 -7.76
C VAL A 38 4.37 -4.27 -8.60
N LYS A 39 4.85 -5.34 -7.97
CA LYS A 39 4.95 -6.65 -8.59
C LYS A 39 3.84 -7.53 -8.05
N LYS A 40 3.19 -8.29 -8.94
CA LYS A 40 2.25 -9.35 -8.59
C LYS A 40 2.82 -10.72 -8.95
N GLU A 41 2.73 -11.65 -8.02
CA GLU A 41 3.02 -13.08 -8.20
C GLU A 41 1.89 -13.85 -7.53
N ASN A 42 1.12 -14.61 -8.33
CA ASN A 42 -0.14 -15.21 -7.90
C ASN A 42 -1.13 -14.16 -7.34
N ASP A 43 -1.58 -14.32 -6.10
CA ASP A 43 -2.52 -13.47 -5.38
C ASP A 43 -1.85 -12.44 -4.45
N LYS A 44 -0.52 -12.42 -4.44
CA LYS A 44 0.27 -11.56 -3.56
C LYS A 44 0.94 -10.41 -4.32
N TYR A 45 1.21 -9.34 -3.57
CA TYR A 45 1.80 -8.11 -4.08
C TYR A 45 3.03 -7.69 -3.30
N TRP A 46 4.01 -7.13 -4.02
CA TRP A 46 5.26 -6.60 -3.51
C TRP A 46 5.51 -5.21 -4.07
N VAL A 47 6.10 -4.34 -3.26
CA VAL A 47 6.62 -3.05 -3.70
C VAL A 47 8.10 -2.97 -3.30
N ASP A 48 8.87 -2.18 -4.04
CA ASP A 48 10.26 -1.91 -3.69
C ASP A 48 10.39 -1.39 -2.25
N GLU A 49 11.43 -1.85 -1.54
CA GLU A 49 11.63 -1.52 -0.13
C GLU A 49 11.78 -0.02 0.12
N THR A 50 12.43 0.71 -0.80
CA THR A 50 12.59 2.17 -0.70
C THR A 50 11.23 2.85 -0.80
N ILE A 51 10.41 2.46 -1.78
CA ILE A 51 9.05 3.01 -1.96
C ILE A 51 8.20 2.71 -0.72
N ARG A 52 8.26 1.48 -0.19
CA ARG A 52 7.54 1.09 1.03
C ARG A 52 7.98 1.92 2.23
N THR A 53 9.27 2.19 2.37
CA THR A 53 9.83 2.96 3.48
C THR A 53 9.37 4.41 3.41
N ILE A 54 9.47 5.03 2.24
CA ILE A 54 8.94 6.39 2.00
C ILE A 54 7.44 6.42 2.32
N ALA A 55 6.70 5.41 1.87
CA ALA A 55 5.29 5.27 2.12
C ALA A 55 4.94 5.20 3.61
N GLN A 56 5.73 4.45 4.39
CA GLN A 56 5.55 4.36 5.84
C GLN A 56 5.85 5.69 6.53
N LEU A 57 6.95 6.36 6.15
CA LEU A 57 7.30 7.68 6.68
C LEU A 57 6.18 8.69 6.46
N LEU A 58 5.56 8.72 5.28
CA LEU A 58 4.44 9.62 4.98
C LEU A 58 3.21 9.38 5.86
N ILE A 59 2.98 8.14 6.34
CA ILE A 59 1.89 7.82 7.29
C ILE A 59 2.24 8.33 8.69
N GLU A 60 3.51 8.19 9.07
CA GLU A 60 4.01 8.54 10.41
C GLU A 60 4.31 10.03 10.56
N LEU A 61 4.33 10.79 9.46
CA LEU A 61 4.50 12.24 9.52
C LEU A 61 3.41 12.84 10.42
N PRO A 62 3.79 13.60 11.46
CA PRO A 62 2.82 14.27 12.30
C PRO A 62 2.00 15.22 11.44
N ASP A 63 0.68 15.23 11.65
CA ASP A 63 -0.18 16.21 10.98
C ASP A 63 0.23 17.60 11.49
N PRO A 64 0.77 18.48 10.63
CA PRO A 64 1.19 19.81 11.05
C PRO A 64 0.03 20.67 11.56
N ASN A 65 -1.22 20.24 11.37
CA ASN A 65 -2.43 20.90 11.84
C ASN A 65 -3.20 20.12 12.91
N ALA A 66 -2.69 19.00 13.42
CA ALA A 66 -3.29 18.35 14.58
C ALA A 66 -3.02 19.22 15.82
N GLU A 67 -4.01 20.04 16.18
CA GLU A 67 -4.00 20.80 17.45
C GLU A 67 -3.81 19.83 18.63
N ASN A 68 -2.88 20.16 19.53
CA ASN A 68 -2.68 19.47 20.81
C ASN A 68 -3.86 19.72 21.76
#